data_AF-A0A2V9N623-F1
#
_entry.id   AF-A0A2V9N623-F1
#
_cell.length_a   1.000
_cell.length_b   1.000
_cell.length_c   1.000
_cell.angle_alpha   90.00
_cell.angle_beta   90.00
_cell.angle_gamma   90.00
#
_symmetry.space_group_name_H-M   'P 1'
#
loop_
_entity.id
_entity.type
_entity.pdbx_description
1 polymer ?
#
loop_
_entity_poly.entity_id
_entity_poly.type
_entity_poly.pdbx_seq_one_letter_code
_entity_poly.pdbx_strand_id
1 'polypeptide(L)'
;MGLGIKLSELNVGFMVKPELLEAYKRTQFIVDLPDRQTIICHGQRNGVIEQILAEHAAKTGAFITAHNPRSQRLSDAENRERHRLLISDVKKQGLAKIMAGLRKRACLLLVPLTIRQSR
;
A
#
# COMPACT_ATOMS: atom_id res chain seq x y z
N MET A 1 -6.03 15.41 41.15
CA MET A 1 -4.97 16.08 40.34
C MET A 1 -4.78 15.26 39.09
N GLY A 2 -5.46 15.63 38.00
CA GLY A 2 -5.38 14.92 36.72
C GLY A 2 -4.15 15.39 35.95
N LEU A 3 -3.20 14.49 35.71
CA LEU A 3 -2.09 14.69 34.77
C LEU A 3 -2.68 14.73 33.35
N GLY A 4 -3.05 15.93 32.92
CA GLY A 4 -3.32 16.22 31.51
C GLY A 4 -2.00 16.23 30.75
N ILE A 5 -1.71 15.15 30.04
CA ILE A 5 -0.59 15.14 29.10
C ILE A 5 -0.94 16.13 27.99
N LYS A 6 -0.19 17.23 27.89
CA LYS A 6 -0.29 18.16 26.76
C LYS A 6 0.15 17.43 25.50
N LEU A 7 -0.72 17.41 24.50
CA LEU A 7 -0.45 16.87 23.16
C LEU A 7 0.81 17.47 22.48
N SER A 8 1.38 18.55 23.01
CA SER A 8 2.66 19.12 22.58
C SER A 8 3.90 18.28 22.94
N GLU A 9 3.78 17.30 23.84
CA GLU A 9 4.89 16.46 24.28
C GLU A 9 5.01 15.15 23.48
N LEU A 10 4.02 14.84 22.63
CA LEU A 10 4.12 13.78 21.63
C LEU A 10 4.68 14.38 20.34
N ASN A 11 5.98 14.69 20.34
CA ASN A 11 6.70 15.04 19.12
C ASN A 11 6.92 13.78 18.26
N VAL A 12 5.84 13.31 17.62
CA VAL A 12 5.90 12.29 16.59
C VAL A 12 6.51 12.96 15.35
N GLY A 13 7.84 12.94 15.28
CA GLY A 13 8.66 13.57 14.24
C GLY A 13 8.47 12.96 12.86
N PHE A 14 7.29 13.16 12.26
CA PHE A 14 7.03 12.88 10.86
C PHE A 14 6.32 14.07 10.20
N MET A 15 6.91 15.27 10.33
CA MET A 15 6.64 16.31 9.34
C MET A 15 7.21 15.82 8.00
N VAL A 16 6.36 15.24 7.17
CA VAL A 16 6.69 14.96 5.77
C VAL A 16 7.02 16.31 5.15
N LYS A 17 8.29 16.49 4.76
CA LYS A 17 8.73 17.70 4.07
C LYS A 17 7.79 17.98 2.89
N PRO A 18 7.29 19.20 2.69
CA PRO A 18 6.31 19.51 1.63
C PRO A 18 6.75 19.01 0.25
N GLU A 19 8.05 19.07 -0.05
CA GLU A 19 8.64 18.61 -1.30
C GLU A 19 8.52 17.09 -1.48
N LEU A 20 8.63 16.34 -0.37
CA LEU A 20 8.47 14.89 -0.36
C LEU A 20 7.00 14.51 -0.58
N LEU A 21 6.06 15.26 -0.01
CA LEU A 21 4.63 15.06 -0.24
C LEU A 21 4.27 15.33 -1.70
N GLU A 22 4.77 16.42 -2.28
CA GLU A 22 4.55 16.75 -3.69
C GLU A 22 5.19 15.72 -4.64
N ALA A 23 6.36 15.19 -4.29
CA ALA A 23 6.96 14.08 -5.02
C ALA A 23 6.06 12.83 -5.01
N TYR A 24 5.45 12.48 -3.86
CA TYR A 24 4.50 11.37 -3.79
C TYR A 24 3.23 11.62 -4.61
N LYS A 25 2.65 12.82 -4.55
CA LYS A 25 1.45 13.16 -5.34
C LYS A 25 1.69 13.09 -6.85
N ARG A 26 2.91 13.41 -7.30
CA ARG A 26 3.29 13.34 -8.72
C ARG A 26 3.78 11.96 -9.15
N THR A 27 4.00 11.04 -8.21
CA THR A 27 4.52 9.71 -8.50
C THR A 27 3.48 8.90 -9.28
N GLN A 28 3.93 8.32 -10.38
CA GLN A 28 3.17 7.33 -11.14
C GLN A 28 3.62 5.93 -10.72
N PHE A 29 2.65 5.10 -10.36
CA PHE A 29 2.86 3.72 -9.94
C PHE A 29 2.49 2.80 -11.10
N ILE A 30 3.48 2.23 -11.77
CA ILE A 30 3.27 1.28 -12.87
C ILE A 30 3.09 -0.11 -12.28
N VAL A 31 1.90 -0.69 -12.48
CA VAL A 31 1.49 -1.99 -11.96
C VAL A 31 1.43 -3.01 -13.09
N ASP A 32 2.25 -4.05 -12.99
CA ASP A 32 2.29 -5.21 -13.85
C ASP A 32 1.37 -6.31 -13.29
N LEU A 33 0.24 -6.54 -13.94
CA LEU A 33 -0.68 -7.64 -13.64
C LEU A 33 -0.31 -8.85 -14.52
N PRO A 34 -0.80 -10.07 -14.21
CA PRO A 34 -0.48 -11.26 -14.99
C PRO A 34 -0.79 -11.15 -16.49
N ASP A 35 -1.82 -10.39 -16.85
CA ASP A 35 -2.39 -10.27 -18.18
C ASP A 35 -2.21 -8.89 -18.82
N ARG A 36 -1.90 -7.85 -18.02
CA ARG A 36 -1.89 -6.45 -18.48
C ARG A 36 -1.05 -5.55 -17.58
N GLN A 37 -0.80 -4.33 -18.02
CA GLN A 37 -0.18 -3.28 -17.21
C GLN A 37 -1.16 -2.13 -17.00
N THR A 38 -1.09 -1.47 -15.83
CA THR A 38 -1.86 -0.25 -15.56
C THR A 38 -1.02 0.76 -14.78
N ILE A 39 -1.38 2.04 -14.85
CA ILE A 39 -0.68 3.13 -14.14
C ILE A 39 -1.63 3.74 -13.12
N ILE A 40 -1.20 3.79 -11.86
CA ILE A 40 -1.93 4.43 -10.76
C ILE A 40 -1.29 5.78 -10.48
N CYS A 41 -2.12 6.82 -10.48
CA CYS A 41 -1.75 8.17 -10.12
C CYS A 41 -2.49 8.57 -8.83
N HIS A 42 -1.85 9.36 -7.98
CA HIS A 42 -2.49 9.86 -6.77
C HIS A 42 -3.79 10.62 -7.10
N GLY A 43 -4.88 10.29 -6.39
CA GLY A 43 -6.17 10.97 -6.51
C GLY A 43 -6.94 10.71 -7.82
N GLN A 44 -6.45 9.79 -8.67
CA GLN A 44 -7.12 9.42 -9.91
C GLN A 44 -7.74 8.03 -9.81
N ARG A 45 -8.97 7.89 -10.31
CA ARG A 45 -9.64 6.60 -10.45
C ARG A 45 -8.95 5.77 -11.54
N ASN A 46 -8.92 4.45 -11.35
CA ASN A 46 -8.29 3.53 -12.28
C ASN A 46 -9.24 2.35 -12.54
N GLY A 47 -9.78 2.28 -13.76
CA GLY A 47 -10.78 1.27 -14.13
C GLY A 47 -10.28 -0.18 -14.01
N VAL A 48 -8.98 -0.42 -14.22
CA VAL A 48 -8.39 -1.76 -14.04
C VAL A 48 -8.40 -2.16 -12.58
N ILE A 49 -8.04 -1.25 -11.67
CA ILE A 49 -8.09 -1.50 -10.22
C ILE A 49 -9.53 -1.66 -9.75
N GLU A 50 -10.46 -0.86 -10.26
CA GLU A 50 -11.89 -0.99 -9.95
C GLU A 50 -12.46 -2.35 -10.39
N GLN A 51 -12.07 -2.82 -11.58
CA GLN A 51 -12.45 -4.14 -12.06
C GLN A 51 -11.91 -5.25 -11.13
N ILE A 52 -10.63 -5.18 -10.76
CA ILE A 52 -10.01 -6.15 -9.84
C ILE A 52 -10.72 -6.17 -8.48
N LEU A 53 -11.08 -4.99 -7.95
CA LEU A 53 -11.84 -4.87 -6.72
C LEU A 53 -13.22 -5.52 -6.84
N ALA A 54 -13.93 -5.27 -7.94
CA ALA A 54 -15.24 -5.85 -8.21
C ALA A 54 -15.20 -7.38 -8.35
N GLU A 55 -14.22 -7.92 -9.09
CA GLU A 55 -14.00 -9.37 -9.27
C GLU A 55 -13.81 -10.10 -7.93
N HIS A 56 -13.26 -9.42 -6.93
CA HIS A 56 -13.00 -9.98 -5.60
C HIS A 56 -14.03 -9.53 -4.55
N ALA A 57 -15.13 -8.89 -4.96
CA ALA A 57 -16.12 -8.29 -4.05
C ALA A 57 -15.51 -7.40 -2.95
N ALA A 58 -14.38 -6.75 -3.27
CA ALA A 58 -13.65 -5.87 -2.37
C ALA A 58 -14.03 -4.41 -2.62
N LYS A 59 -14.06 -3.61 -1.55
CA LYS A 59 -14.33 -2.17 -1.64
C LYS A 59 -13.05 -1.34 -1.64
N THR A 60 -11.99 -1.91 -1.08
CA THR A 60 -10.69 -1.26 -0.95
C THR A 60 -9.58 -2.27 -1.19
N GLY A 61 -8.44 -1.73 -1.61
CA GLY A 61 -7.21 -2.49 -1.76
C GLY A 61 -6.01 -1.59 -1.47
N ALA A 62 -4.88 -2.22 -1.16
CA ALA A 62 -3.63 -1.53 -0.89
C ALA A 62 -2.48 -2.24 -1.60
N PHE A 63 -1.58 -1.48 -2.22
CA PHE A 63 -0.31 -2.00 -2.67
C PHE A 63 0.68 -1.99 -1.51
N ILE A 64 1.16 -3.16 -1.13
CA ILE A 64 2.17 -3.33 -0.09
C ILE A 64 3.48 -3.77 -0.74
N THR A 65 4.58 -3.15 -0.33
CA THR A 65 5.90 -3.52 -0.83
C THR A 65 6.92 -3.49 0.30
N ALA A 66 7.81 -4.47 0.27
CA ALA A 66 9.01 -4.48 1.09
C ALA A 66 10.19 -3.72 0.46
N HIS A 67 10.05 -3.32 -0.81
CA HIS A 67 10.99 -2.44 -1.50
C HIS A 67 10.69 -0.98 -1.12
N ASN A 68 11.72 -0.16 -0.92
CA ASN A 68 11.61 1.23 -0.44
C ASN A 68 11.05 1.42 0.99
N PRO A 69 11.48 0.68 2.03
CA PRO A 69 11.11 1.06 3.38
C PRO A 69 11.67 2.45 3.70
N ARG A 70 10.79 3.38 4.09
CA ARG A 70 11.14 4.79 4.42
C ARG A 70 11.94 5.50 3.31
N SER A 71 11.74 5.14 2.05
CA SER A 71 12.49 5.67 0.89
C SER A 71 14.00 5.40 0.91
N GLN A 72 14.46 4.41 1.67
CA GLN A 72 15.86 3.99 1.68
C GLN A 72 16.14 3.02 0.52
N ARG A 73 17.30 3.19 -0.13
CA ARG A 73 17.80 2.21 -1.11
C ARG A 73 18.40 1.03 -0.36
N LEU A 74 17.85 -0.15 -0.60
CA LEU A 74 18.38 -1.44 -0.14
C LEU A 74 18.94 -2.22 -1.32
N SER A 75 19.77 -3.22 -1.04
CA SER A 75 20.23 -4.16 -2.06
C SER A 75 19.05 -4.95 -2.64
N ASP A 76 19.19 -5.40 -3.89
CA ASP A 76 18.17 -6.22 -4.53
C ASP A 76 17.94 -7.55 -3.81
N ALA A 77 19.00 -8.12 -3.21
CA ALA A 77 18.91 -9.36 -2.45
C ALA A 77 18.07 -9.20 -1.18
N GLU A 78 18.33 -8.15 -0.39
CA GLU A 78 17.53 -7.86 0.81
C GLU A 78 16.08 -7.54 0.47
N ASN A 79 15.86 -6.76 -0.58
CA ASN A 79 14.52 -6.43 -1.02
C ASN A 79 13.73 -7.69 -1.41
N ARG A 80 14.36 -8.64 -2.13
CA ARG A 80 13.74 -9.92 -2.50
C ARG A 80 13.36 -10.74 -1.27
N GLU A 81 14.27 -10.85 -0.31
CA GLU A 81 14.03 -11.66 0.89
C GLU A 81 12.91 -11.07 1.74
N ARG A 82 12.93 -9.75 1.97
CA ARG A 82 11.85 -9.08 2.71
C ARG A 82 10.52 -9.17 1.97
N HIS A 83 10.52 -9.12 0.65
CA HIS A 83 9.30 -9.28 -0.15
C HIS A 83 8.73 -10.70 -0.03
N ARG A 84 9.60 -11.72 0.01
CA ARG A 84 9.21 -13.11 0.26
C ARG A 84 8.55 -13.27 1.64
N LEU A 85 9.12 -12.65 2.67
CA LEU A 85 8.57 -12.66 4.03
C LEU A 85 7.21 -11.95 4.09
N LEU A 86 7.08 -10.77 3.46
CA LEU A 86 5.80 -10.04 3.36
C LEU A 86 4.69 -10.92 2.76
N ILE A 87 4.99 -11.63 1.67
CA ILE A 87 4.02 -12.53 1.03
C ILE A 87 3.61 -13.66 1.98
N SER A 88 4.55 -14.21 2.75
CA SER A 88 4.27 -15.25 3.75
C SER A 88 3.34 -14.72 4.84
N ASP A 89 3.58 -13.52 5.35
CA ASP A 89 2.78 -12.94 6.44
C ASP A 89 1.36 -12.58 5.99
N VAL A 90 1.21 -12.06 4.77
CA VAL A 90 -0.10 -11.83 4.15
C VAL A 90 -0.91 -13.14 4.05
N LYS A 91 -0.25 -14.24 3.65
CA LYS A 91 -0.89 -15.56 3.58
C LYS A 91 -1.35 -16.04 4.96
N LYS A 92 -0.50 -15.89 6.00
CA LYS A 92 -0.84 -16.31 7.36
C LYS A 92 -2.04 -15.57 7.93
N GLN A 93 -2.25 -14.32 7.55
CA GLN A 93 -3.38 -13.51 8.00
C GLN A 93 -4.69 -13.78 7.23
N GLY A 94 -4.70 -14.72 6.27
CA GLY A 94 -5.89 -15.07 5.50
C GLY A 94 -6.38 -13.97 4.56
N LEU A 95 -5.50 -13.02 4.21
CA LEU A 95 -5.87 -11.90 3.35
C LEU A 95 -5.81 -12.32 1.87
N ALA A 96 -6.83 -11.88 1.11
CA ALA A 96 -6.85 -12.08 -0.34
C ALA A 96 -5.74 -11.24 -0.98
N LYS A 97 -4.87 -11.92 -1.73
CA LYS A 97 -3.69 -11.30 -2.35
C LYS A 97 -3.66 -11.55 -3.84
N ILE A 98 -3.26 -10.53 -4.59
CA ILE A 98 -2.96 -10.62 -6.02
C ILE A 98 -1.50 -10.26 -6.19
N MET A 99 -0.75 -11.14 -6.85
CA MET A 99 0.60 -10.81 -7.26
C MET A 99 0.50 -9.86 -8.45
N ALA A 100 0.64 -8.57 -8.16
CA ALA A 100 0.75 -7.51 -9.14
C ALA A 100 2.10 -6.84 -8.92
N GLY A 101 3.01 -6.97 -9.89
CA GLY A 101 4.30 -6.32 -9.85
C GLY A 101 4.12 -4.80 -9.84
N LEU A 102 5.01 -4.10 -9.15
CA LEU A 102 5.37 -2.74 -9.53
C LEU A 102 6.79 -2.86 -10.06
N ARG A 103 7.26 -1.90 -10.89
CA ARG A 103 8.69 -1.86 -11.29
C ARG A 103 9.64 -1.95 -10.07
N LYS A 104 9.14 -1.64 -8.87
CA LYS A 104 9.65 -2.12 -7.58
C LYS A 104 8.67 -3.14 -6.98
N ARG A 105 9.00 -4.43 -7.01
CA ARG A 105 8.10 -5.56 -6.70
C ARG A 105 7.18 -5.27 -5.51
N ALA A 106 5.87 -5.26 -5.74
CA ALA A 106 4.82 -5.03 -4.75
C ALA A 106 3.78 -6.16 -4.86
N CYS A 107 2.84 -6.20 -3.93
CA CYS A 107 1.68 -7.11 -3.98
C CYS A 107 0.43 -6.28 -3.72
N LEU A 108 -0.65 -6.53 -4.46
CA LEU A 108 -1.95 -5.93 -4.19
C LEU A 108 -2.67 -6.78 -3.14
N LEU A 109 -3.05 -6.14 -2.04
CA LEU A 109 -3.83 -6.70 -0.96
C LEU A 109 -5.25 -6.19 -1.06
N LEU A 110 -6.24 -7.08 -1.01
CA LEU A 110 -7.65 -6.70 -1.04
C LEU A 110 -8.29 -6.90 0.33
N VAL A 111 -9.06 -5.91 0.78
CA VAL A 111 -9.76 -5.96 2.07
C VAL A 111 -11.26 -5.98 1.80
N PRO A 112 -11.95 -7.11 2.01
CA PRO A 112 -13.40 -7.14 1.93
C PRO A 112 -13.99 -6.36 3.10
N LEU A 113 -14.54 -5.18 2.82
CA LEU A 113 -15.33 -4.44 3.80
C LEU A 113 -16.74 -5.03 3.83
N THR A 114 -17.04 -5.88 4.81
CA THR A 114 -18.43 -6.19 5.17
C THR A 114 -19.03 -4.92 5.75
N ILE A 115 -19.66 -4.09 4.91
CA ILE A 115 -20.56 -3.05 5.41
C ILE A 115 -21.72 -3.79 6.04
N ARG A 116 -21.72 -3.90 7.38
CA ARG A 116 -22.98 -4.05 8.11
C ARG A 116 -23.72 -2.75 7.85
N GLN A 117 -24.69 -2.76 6.95
CA GLN A 117 -25.65 -1.67 6.87
C GLN A 117 -26.34 -1.64 8.23
N SER A 118 -26.01 -0.64 9.06
CA SER A 118 -26.93 -0.23 10.10
C SER A 118 -28.14 0.31 9.35
N ARG A 119 -29.30 -0.28 9.65
CA ARG A 119 -30.59 0.27 9.27
C ARG A 119 -30.72 1.70 9.78
#